data_AF-A0A8T5W764-F1
#
_entry.id   AF-A0A8T5W764-F1
#
_cell.length_a   1.000
_cell.length_b   1.000
_cell.length_c   1.000
_cell.angle_alpha   90.00
_cell.angle_beta   90.00
_cell.angle_gamma   90.00
#
_symmetry.space_group_name_H-M   'P 1'
#
loop_
_entity.id
_entity.type
_entity.pdbx_description
1 polymer ?
#
loop_
_entity_poly.entity_id
_entity_poly.type
_entity_poly.pdbx_seq_one_letter_code
_entity_poly.pdbx_strand_id
1 'polypeptide(L)'
;MKRRFLFLIFIVSFILATISADTLADVVTTEDVAVGAEVKSILVTVLNVSNNQPTGAVGFGNISSAATFASALQYLEVTCGSTALAWGVQIYTDNASYGGEQKGGLIGANNLSRVPLLWRVYDGVQNSGTGVPCTNSEDWAFVKDKNDADMNGSWPGDGAQIEYRSIVASTGLGAFPSPGRSGSSPVYVYFGADFSGVSSQSYLTQIVIEVYNL
;
A
#
# COMPACT_ATOMS: atom_id res chain seq x y z
N MET A 1 -36.63 -7.36 61.11
CA MET A 1 -35.29 -7.76 61.56
C MET A 1 -34.43 -8.13 60.36
N LYS A 2 -33.31 -7.40 60.18
CA LYS A 2 -32.11 -7.65 59.34
C LYS A 2 -32.27 -8.16 57.89
N ARG A 3 -32.39 -7.21 56.93
CA ARG A 3 -32.01 -7.39 55.51
C ARG A 3 -30.49 -7.59 55.44
N ARG A 4 -30.02 -8.75 54.96
CA ARG A 4 -28.61 -9.00 54.68
C ARG A 4 -28.28 -8.50 53.27
N PHE A 5 -27.46 -7.46 53.20
CA PHE A 5 -26.92 -6.90 51.97
C PHE A 5 -25.76 -7.80 51.50
N LEU A 6 -25.90 -8.46 50.35
CA LEU A 6 -24.87 -9.30 49.76
C LEU A 6 -23.98 -8.40 48.89
N PHE A 7 -22.76 -8.11 49.35
CA PHE A 7 -21.74 -7.44 48.53
C PHE A 7 -21.05 -8.47 47.64
N LEU A 8 -21.27 -8.37 46.33
CA LEU A 8 -20.53 -9.13 45.32
C LEU A 8 -19.22 -8.38 45.03
N ILE A 9 -18.08 -8.92 45.47
CA ILE A 9 -16.75 -8.39 45.16
C ILE A 9 -16.31 -9.00 43.83
N PHE A 10 -16.25 -8.20 42.77
CA PHE A 10 -15.60 -8.58 41.52
C PHE A 10 -14.09 -8.34 41.67
N ILE A 11 -13.30 -9.42 41.81
CA ILE A 11 -11.84 -9.36 41.74
C ILE A 11 -11.47 -9.33 40.26
N VAL A 12 -11.07 -8.16 39.75
CA VAL A 12 -10.47 -8.03 38.43
C VAL A 12 -8.99 -8.38 38.56
N SER A 13 -8.63 -9.62 38.20
CA SER A 13 -7.23 -10.02 38.06
C SER A 13 -6.66 -9.44 36.77
N PHE A 14 -5.78 -8.44 36.88
CA PHE A 14 -4.90 -8.02 35.80
C PHE A 14 -3.70 -8.99 35.76
N ILE A 15 -3.61 -9.80 34.71
CA ILE A 15 -2.37 -10.51 34.38
C ILE A 15 -1.44 -9.49 33.72
N LEU A 16 -0.50 -8.94 34.50
CA LEU A 16 0.66 -8.24 33.95
C LEU A 16 1.56 -9.29 33.30
N ALA A 17 1.49 -9.41 31.97
CA ALA A 17 2.49 -10.15 31.22
C ALA A 17 3.77 -9.31 31.22
N THR A 18 4.75 -9.72 32.02
CA THR A 18 6.13 -9.24 31.94
C THR A 18 6.73 -9.71 30.62
N ILE A 19 6.96 -8.78 29.69
CA ILE A 19 7.76 -9.04 28.50
C ILE A 19 9.22 -9.12 28.96
N SER A 20 9.86 -10.26 28.77
CA SER A 20 11.28 -10.43 29.03
C SER A 20 12.08 -9.56 28.06
N ALA A 21 12.88 -8.64 28.60
CA ALA A 21 13.90 -7.91 27.87
C ALA A 21 15.08 -8.83 27.55
N ASP A 22 15.63 -8.59 26.36
CA ASP A 22 16.96 -8.96 25.87
C ASP A 22 17.29 -10.43 25.60
N THR A 23 17.52 -10.70 24.30
CA THR A 23 18.90 -10.68 23.79
C THR A 23 18.85 -10.22 22.33
N LEU A 24 19.36 -9.01 22.04
CA LEU A 24 19.70 -8.64 20.67
C LEU A 24 20.80 -9.59 20.21
N ALA A 25 20.50 -10.41 19.21
CA ALA A 25 21.50 -11.22 18.55
C ALA A 25 22.54 -10.29 17.92
N ASP A 26 23.79 -10.59 18.24
CA ASP A 26 25.01 -10.08 17.64
C ASP A 26 24.91 -10.11 16.11
N VAL A 27 24.85 -8.94 15.48
CA VAL A 27 24.95 -8.82 14.03
C VAL A 27 26.43 -8.66 13.71
N VAL A 28 27.11 -9.80 13.57
CA VAL A 28 28.36 -9.83 12.82
C VAL A 28 28.01 -9.77 11.34
N THR A 29 28.10 -8.59 10.76
CA THR A 29 28.29 -8.42 9.31
C THR A 29 29.63 -7.72 9.11
N THR A 30 30.72 -8.48 9.13
CA THR A 30 31.88 -8.10 8.31
C THR A 30 31.57 -8.57 6.90
N GLU A 31 30.71 -7.84 6.20
CA GLU A 31 30.74 -7.88 4.75
C GLU A 31 31.82 -6.90 4.29
N ASP A 32 32.70 -7.38 3.41
CA ASP A 32 33.61 -6.53 2.67
C ASP A 32 32.76 -5.44 1.98
N VAL A 33 32.80 -4.21 2.51
CA VAL A 33 32.21 -3.06 1.84
C VAL A 33 33.00 -2.84 0.56
N ALA A 34 32.48 -3.38 -0.55
CA ALA A 34 32.93 -3.00 -1.86
C ALA A 34 32.73 -1.48 -1.99
N VAL A 35 33.84 -0.73 -1.97
CA VAL A 35 33.84 0.70 -2.28
C VAL A 35 33.32 0.84 -3.70
N GLY A 36 32.07 1.27 -3.85
CA GLY A 36 31.39 1.40 -5.14
C GLY A 36 30.10 0.59 -5.31
N ALA A 37 29.65 -0.19 -4.31
CA ALA A 37 28.32 -0.80 -4.37
C ALA A 37 27.22 0.26 -4.20
N GLU A 38 26.23 0.23 -5.09
CA GLU A 38 25.05 1.07 -4.99
C GLU A 38 24.24 0.71 -3.74
N VAL A 39 23.92 1.70 -2.89
CA VAL A 39 23.09 1.50 -1.71
C VAL A 39 21.67 1.90 -2.05
N LYS A 40 20.75 0.93 -2.00
CA LYS A 40 19.30 1.14 -2.09
C LYS A 40 18.68 0.98 -0.72
N SER A 41 17.72 1.83 -0.37
CA SER A 41 16.96 1.73 0.86
C SER A 41 15.48 1.91 0.58
N ILE A 42 14.66 1.10 1.25
CA ILE A 42 13.22 1.27 1.28
C ILE A 42 12.66 0.82 2.62
N LEU A 43 11.78 1.63 3.17
CA LEU A 43 10.99 1.37 4.36
C LEU A 43 9.55 1.77 4.05
N VAL A 44 8.63 0.82 4.20
CA VAL A 44 7.20 1.02 3.96
C VAL A 44 6.47 0.86 5.28
N THR A 45 5.76 1.91 5.70
CA THR A 45 4.89 1.88 6.88
C THR A 45 3.44 2.06 6.43
N VAL A 46 2.56 1.15 6.83
CA VAL A 46 1.12 1.31 6.60
C VAL A 46 0.53 2.10 7.76
N LEU A 47 -0.17 3.19 7.46
CA LEU A 47 -0.71 4.12 8.45
C LEU A 47 -2.21 4.29 8.24
N ASN A 48 -2.97 4.38 9.34
CA ASN A 48 -4.39 4.70 9.28
C ASN A 48 -4.60 6.18 8.93
N VAL A 49 -5.49 6.44 7.98
CA VAL A 49 -5.87 7.81 7.57
C VAL A 49 -6.44 8.64 8.73
N SER A 50 -7.13 7.99 9.67
CA SER A 50 -7.86 8.65 10.75
C SER A 50 -6.97 9.20 11.87
N ASN A 51 -5.82 8.59 12.12
CA ASN A 51 -4.99 8.89 13.30
C ASN A 51 -3.47 8.73 13.09
N ASN A 52 -3.04 8.45 11.86
CA ASN A 52 -1.64 8.20 11.49
C ASN A 52 -0.94 7.14 12.37
N GLN A 53 -1.68 6.22 12.97
CA GLN A 53 -1.09 5.11 13.73
C GLN A 53 -0.75 3.96 12.77
N PRO A 54 0.40 3.30 12.97
CA PRO A 54 0.78 2.12 12.19
C PRO A 54 -0.27 1.01 12.24
N THR A 55 -0.40 0.28 11.14
CA THR A 55 -1.27 -0.90 11.01
C THR A 55 -0.60 -1.94 10.11
N GLY A 56 -1.17 -3.14 10.02
CA GLY A 56 -0.56 -4.27 9.31
C GLY A 56 -0.95 -4.41 7.84
N ALA A 57 -2.01 -3.74 7.38
CA ALA A 57 -2.53 -3.91 6.03
C ALA A 57 -3.35 -2.71 5.56
N VAL A 58 -3.44 -2.55 4.23
CA VAL A 58 -4.36 -1.63 3.56
C VAL A 58 -5.67 -2.38 3.30
N GLY A 59 -6.80 -1.81 3.74
CA GLY A 59 -8.12 -2.41 3.58
C GLY A 59 -9.19 -1.42 3.12
N PHE A 60 -10.14 -1.94 2.36
CA PHE A 60 -11.33 -1.21 1.89
C PHE A 60 -12.56 -1.46 2.78
N GLY A 61 -12.48 -2.41 3.71
CA GLY A 61 -13.58 -2.80 4.59
C GLY A 61 -14.71 -3.52 3.83
N ASN A 62 -15.93 -3.42 4.37
CA ASN A 62 -17.12 -3.99 3.72
C ASN A 62 -17.64 -3.02 2.67
N ILE A 63 -17.53 -3.39 1.41
CA ILE A 63 -18.04 -2.60 0.29
C ILE A 63 -19.47 -3.00 -0.03
N SER A 64 -20.37 -2.02 -0.07
CA SER A 64 -21.76 -2.27 -0.46
C SER A 64 -21.83 -2.69 -1.93
N SER A 65 -22.78 -3.54 -2.30
CA SER A 65 -22.97 -3.98 -3.70
C SER A 65 -23.35 -2.85 -4.67
N ALA A 66 -23.67 -1.66 -4.16
CA ALA A 66 -23.97 -0.47 -4.96
C ALA A 66 -22.75 0.46 -5.14
N ALA A 67 -21.65 0.22 -4.44
CA ALA A 67 -20.47 1.07 -4.51
C ALA A 67 -19.62 0.70 -5.73
N THR A 68 -19.32 1.70 -6.55
CA THR A 68 -18.47 1.56 -7.74
C THR A 68 -17.00 1.77 -7.36
N PHE A 69 -16.68 2.83 -6.64
CA PHE A 69 -15.32 3.14 -6.19
C PHE A 69 -15.26 3.22 -4.67
N ALA A 70 -14.14 2.81 -4.10
CA ALA A 70 -13.87 2.94 -2.67
C ALA A 70 -12.43 3.39 -2.42
N SER A 71 -12.25 4.24 -1.41
CA SER A 71 -10.93 4.55 -0.85
C SER A 71 -10.57 3.57 0.25
N ALA A 72 -9.28 3.22 0.35
CA ALA A 72 -8.78 2.55 1.52
C ALA A 72 -8.78 3.49 2.75
N LEU A 73 -8.90 2.92 3.94
CA LEU A 73 -8.81 3.67 5.21
C LEU A 73 -7.36 3.81 5.70
N GLN A 74 -6.40 3.37 4.89
CA GLN A 74 -4.97 3.41 5.13
C GLN A 74 -4.24 4.02 3.93
N TYR A 75 -3.03 4.48 4.19
CA TYR A 75 -2.06 4.86 3.16
C TYR A 75 -0.69 4.27 3.51
N LEU A 76 0.23 4.28 2.54
CA LEU A 76 1.63 3.93 2.76
C LEU A 76 2.47 5.18 2.91
N GLU A 77 3.29 5.25 3.95
CA GLU A 77 4.45 6.14 4.00
C GLU A 77 5.67 5.34 3.51
N VAL A 78 6.27 5.79 2.43
CA VAL A 78 7.41 5.14 1.78
C VAL A 78 8.64 6.02 1.95
N THR A 79 9.53 5.61 2.86
CA THR A 79 10.87 6.19 2.97
C THR A 79 11.81 5.42 2.05
N CYS A 80 12.54 6.09 1.16
CA CYS A 80 13.32 5.46 0.10
C CYS A 80 14.49 6.33 -0.33
N GLY A 81 15.53 5.70 -0.87
CA GLY A 81 16.65 6.39 -1.50
C GLY A 81 17.59 5.43 -2.21
N SER A 82 18.37 5.95 -3.15
CA SER A 82 19.49 5.27 -3.78
C SER A 82 20.68 6.21 -3.95
N THR A 83 21.89 5.67 -3.94
CA THR A 83 23.11 6.39 -4.34
C THR A 83 23.31 6.46 -5.86
N ALA A 84 22.49 5.77 -6.67
CA ALA A 84 22.52 5.90 -8.13
C ALA A 84 22.04 7.29 -8.58
N LEU A 85 22.52 7.75 -9.75
CA LEU A 85 22.06 9.00 -10.35
C LEU A 85 20.63 8.89 -10.91
N ALA A 86 20.27 7.71 -11.40
CA ALA A 86 18.98 7.43 -12.02
C ALA A 86 18.34 6.22 -11.34
N TRP A 87 17.31 6.48 -10.54
CA TRP A 87 16.58 5.47 -9.77
C TRP A 87 15.11 5.87 -9.62
N GLY A 88 14.30 4.90 -9.24
CA GLY A 88 12.93 5.14 -8.81
C GLY A 88 12.41 4.06 -7.87
N VAL A 89 11.18 4.27 -7.43
CA VAL A 89 10.39 3.30 -6.68
C VAL A 89 9.17 2.96 -7.50
N GLN A 90 8.89 1.66 -7.63
CA GLN A 90 7.73 1.18 -8.35
C GLN A 90 6.75 0.42 -7.47
N ILE A 91 5.48 0.45 -7.87
CA ILE A 91 4.36 -0.28 -7.26
C ILE A 91 3.74 -1.25 -8.26
N TYR A 92 3.50 -2.48 -7.83
CA TYR A 92 2.82 -3.51 -8.63
C TYR A 92 2.23 -4.63 -7.74
N THR A 93 1.49 -5.56 -8.34
CA THR A 93 1.08 -6.84 -7.72
C THR A 93 1.81 -8.02 -8.34
N ASP A 94 1.85 -9.17 -7.65
CA ASP A 94 2.36 -10.43 -8.20
C ASP A 94 1.31 -11.56 -8.05
N ASN A 95 0.19 -11.38 -8.74
CA ASN A 95 -0.97 -12.26 -8.72
C ASN A 95 -0.77 -13.44 -9.69
N ALA A 96 0.30 -14.20 -9.53
CA ALA A 96 0.67 -15.31 -10.42
C ALA A 96 -0.42 -16.39 -10.56
N SER A 97 -1.25 -16.58 -9.53
CA SER A 97 -2.34 -17.57 -9.53
C SER A 97 -3.57 -17.15 -10.33
N TYR A 98 -3.74 -15.86 -10.66
CA TYR A 98 -4.90 -15.39 -11.39
C TYR A 98 -4.79 -15.73 -12.89
N GLY A 99 -5.86 -16.32 -13.44
CA GLY A 99 -5.89 -16.84 -14.81
C GLY A 99 -6.30 -15.85 -15.89
N GLY A 100 -6.70 -14.62 -15.53
CA GLY A 100 -7.07 -13.57 -16.48
C GLY A 100 -5.87 -12.83 -17.09
N GLU A 101 -6.13 -12.03 -18.13
CA GLU A 101 -5.10 -11.31 -18.90
C GLU A 101 -4.54 -10.06 -18.21
N GLN A 102 -5.34 -9.42 -17.36
CA GLN A 102 -4.94 -8.28 -16.54
C GLN A 102 -5.02 -8.69 -15.09
N LYS A 103 -3.88 -8.86 -14.44
CA LYS A 103 -3.79 -9.43 -13.10
C LYS A 103 -3.63 -8.37 -12.03
N GLY A 104 -3.44 -7.11 -12.42
CA GLY A 104 -3.25 -5.99 -11.51
C GLY A 104 -4.45 -5.77 -10.59
N GLY A 105 -4.20 -5.68 -9.29
CA GLY A 105 -5.20 -5.32 -8.27
C GLY A 105 -5.64 -6.46 -7.37
N LEU A 106 -6.88 -6.39 -6.86
CA LEU A 106 -7.37 -7.36 -5.87
C LEU A 106 -8.01 -8.57 -6.57
N ILE A 107 -7.66 -9.78 -6.13
CA ILE A 107 -8.18 -11.03 -6.68
C ILE A 107 -9.26 -11.58 -5.75
N GLY A 108 -10.41 -11.92 -6.34
CA GLY A 108 -11.53 -12.53 -5.61
C GLY A 108 -11.18 -13.92 -5.09
N ALA A 109 -11.80 -14.34 -4.00
CA ALA A 109 -11.62 -15.67 -3.41
C ALA A 109 -11.93 -16.81 -4.40
N ASN A 110 -12.76 -16.55 -5.42
CA ASN A 110 -13.03 -17.49 -6.50
C ASN A 110 -11.89 -17.63 -7.54
N ASN A 111 -10.87 -16.77 -7.49
CA ASN A 111 -9.78 -16.64 -8.46
C ASN A 111 -10.23 -16.42 -9.92
N LEU A 112 -11.46 -15.95 -10.10
CA LEU A 112 -12.10 -15.69 -11.40
C LEU A 112 -12.57 -14.23 -11.54
N SER A 113 -12.47 -13.46 -10.46
CA SER A 113 -12.87 -12.06 -10.41
C SER A 113 -11.69 -11.20 -9.99
N ARG A 114 -11.61 -10.00 -10.55
CA ARG A 114 -10.59 -9.00 -10.26
C ARG A 114 -11.25 -7.66 -9.99
N VAL A 115 -10.75 -6.94 -9.01
CA VAL A 115 -11.04 -5.54 -8.73
C VAL A 115 -9.80 -4.73 -9.09
N PRO A 116 -9.87 -3.81 -10.08
CA PRO A 116 -8.80 -2.86 -10.33
C PRO A 116 -8.41 -2.11 -9.05
N LEU A 117 -7.12 -2.15 -8.71
CA LEU A 117 -6.54 -1.36 -7.63
C LEU A 117 -5.92 -0.10 -8.24
N LEU A 118 -6.10 1.01 -7.54
CA LEU A 118 -5.71 2.34 -7.98
C LEU A 118 -4.76 2.96 -6.96
N TRP A 119 -3.86 3.83 -7.41
CA TRP A 119 -2.99 4.60 -6.52
C TRP A 119 -2.82 6.06 -6.92
N ARG A 120 -2.53 6.90 -5.92
CA ARG A 120 -2.04 8.28 -6.06
C ARG A 120 -0.92 8.50 -5.06
N VAL A 121 0.07 9.31 -5.43
CA VAL A 121 1.24 9.60 -4.59
C VAL A 121 1.36 11.10 -4.31
N TYR A 122 1.78 11.45 -3.10
CA TYR A 122 2.00 12.83 -2.65
C TYR A 122 3.30 12.92 -1.84
N ASP A 123 3.83 14.13 -1.68
CA ASP A 123 4.99 14.47 -0.83
C ASP A 123 4.57 14.91 0.60
N GLY A 124 3.28 14.86 0.90
CA GLY A 124 2.72 15.12 2.23
C GLY A 124 1.42 14.36 2.45
N VAL A 125 1.07 14.16 3.72
CA VAL A 125 -0.21 13.57 4.13
C VAL A 125 -1.37 14.41 3.62
N GLN A 126 -2.28 13.79 2.88
CA GLN A 126 -3.47 14.41 2.32
C GLN A 126 -4.68 14.25 3.25
N ASN A 127 -5.39 15.36 3.49
CA ASN A 127 -6.66 15.45 4.22
C ASN A 127 -6.69 14.56 5.48
N SER A 128 -5.88 14.88 6.48
CA SER A 128 -5.81 14.12 7.74
C SER A 128 -7.22 13.85 8.30
N GLY A 129 -7.52 12.60 8.61
CA GLY A 129 -8.85 12.16 9.06
C GLY A 129 -9.71 11.51 7.99
N THR A 130 -9.61 11.95 6.73
CA THR A 130 -10.48 11.47 5.62
C THR A 130 -9.73 10.88 4.43
N GLY A 131 -8.48 11.28 4.20
CA GLY A 131 -7.63 10.77 3.14
C GLY A 131 -8.03 11.29 1.76
N VAL A 132 -7.66 10.55 0.71
CA VAL A 132 -7.95 10.91 -0.69
C VAL A 132 -9.19 10.13 -1.18
N PRO A 133 -10.31 10.81 -1.46
CA PRO A 133 -11.50 10.15 -1.98
C PRO A 133 -11.26 9.57 -3.38
N CYS A 134 -11.69 8.33 -3.59
CA CYS A 134 -11.73 7.66 -4.88
C CYS A 134 -13.20 7.51 -5.29
N THR A 135 -13.66 8.39 -6.17
CA THR A 135 -15.03 8.39 -6.71
C THR A 135 -15.08 8.02 -8.19
N ASN A 136 -13.93 8.01 -8.85
CA ASN A 136 -13.68 7.59 -10.23
C ASN A 136 -12.19 7.19 -10.38
N SER A 137 -11.79 6.78 -11.58
CA SER A 137 -10.40 6.48 -11.93
C SER A 137 -9.62 7.67 -12.51
N GLU A 138 -10.24 8.85 -12.59
CA GLU A 138 -9.58 10.04 -13.13
C GLU A 138 -8.44 10.49 -12.19
N ASP A 139 -7.28 10.82 -12.73
CA ASP A 139 -6.05 11.11 -12.00
C ASP A 139 -5.61 9.98 -11.03
N TRP A 140 -6.08 8.75 -11.21
CA TRP A 140 -5.57 7.59 -10.49
C TRP A 140 -4.76 6.71 -11.44
N ALA A 141 -3.63 6.21 -10.94
CA ALA A 141 -2.87 5.20 -11.63
C ALA A 141 -3.47 3.82 -11.36
N PHE A 142 -3.55 2.96 -12.38
CA PHE A 142 -3.85 1.54 -12.16
C PHE A 142 -2.62 0.80 -11.63
N VAL A 143 -2.79 -0.01 -10.58
CA VAL A 143 -1.73 -0.93 -10.16
C VAL A 143 -1.65 -2.06 -11.19
N LYS A 144 -0.47 -2.21 -11.81
CA LYS A 144 -0.15 -3.29 -12.77
C LYS A 144 0.33 -4.54 -12.04
N ASP A 145 0.23 -5.68 -12.71
CA ASP A 145 0.85 -6.92 -12.23
C ASP A 145 2.18 -7.19 -12.90
N LYS A 146 3.08 -7.86 -12.19
CA LYS A 146 4.36 -8.31 -12.73
C LYS A 146 4.22 -9.26 -13.93
N ASN A 147 3.09 -9.96 -14.00
CA ASN A 147 2.80 -10.93 -15.05
C ASN A 147 1.89 -10.38 -16.14
N ASP A 148 1.56 -9.08 -16.11
CA ASP A 148 0.83 -8.41 -17.19
C ASP A 148 1.73 -8.29 -18.42
N ALA A 149 1.21 -8.63 -19.60
CA ALA A 149 1.96 -8.53 -20.87
C ALA A 149 2.42 -7.10 -21.16
N ASP A 150 1.71 -6.11 -20.63
CA ASP A 150 1.95 -4.68 -20.76
C ASP A 150 2.34 -4.08 -19.40
N MET A 151 3.11 -4.78 -18.56
CA MET A 151 3.54 -4.28 -17.24
C MET A 151 4.13 -2.86 -17.30
N ASN A 152 4.91 -2.55 -18.35
CA ASN A 152 5.51 -1.23 -18.57
C ASN A 152 4.68 -0.31 -19.49
N GLY A 153 3.50 -0.76 -19.91
CA GLY A 153 2.66 -0.10 -20.91
C GLY A 153 1.48 0.66 -20.31
N SER A 154 0.96 1.59 -21.11
CA SER A 154 -0.34 2.22 -20.86
C SER A 154 -1.49 1.23 -20.95
N TRP A 155 -2.66 1.62 -20.44
CA TRP A 155 -3.88 0.87 -20.67
C TRP A 155 -4.28 1.00 -22.15
N PRO A 156 -4.85 -0.05 -22.77
CA PRO A 156 -5.34 0.04 -24.14
C PRO A 156 -6.34 1.20 -24.30
N GLY A 157 -5.98 2.20 -25.11
CA GLY A 157 -6.79 3.42 -25.32
C GLY A 157 -6.17 4.71 -24.76
N ASP A 158 -5.18 4.60 -23.87
CA ASP A 158 -4.38 5.75 -23.45
C ASP A 158 -3.41 6.08 -24.60
N GLY A 159 -3.68 7.15 -25.35
CA GLY A 159 -2.94 7.52 -26.56
C GLY A 159 -1.42 7.76 -26.39
N ALA A 160 -0.90 7.75 -25.16
CA ALA A 160 0.53 7.85 -24.83
C ALA A 160 0.93 6.72 -23.86
N GLN A 161 2.22 6.34 -23.83
CA GLN A 161 2.76 5.44 -22.80
C GLN A 161 2.68 6.12 -21.43
N ILE A 162 1.69 5.70 -20.63
CA ILE A 162 1.52 6.13 -19.24
C ILE A 162 2.26 5.13 -18.35
N GLU A 163 3.27 5.61 -17.61
CA GLU A 163 3.97 4.80 -16.62
C GLU A 163 3.13 4.74 -15.34
N TYR A 164 2.48 3.60 -15.13
CA TYR A 164 1.56 3.35 -14.03
C TYR A 164 2.21 2.82 -12.76
N ARG A 165 3.51 2.50 -12.76
CA ARG A 165 4.16 1.87 -11.61
C ARG A 165 5.08 2.82 -10.87
N SER A 166 5.65 3.83 -11.53
CA SER A 166 6.59 4.75 -10.88
C SER A 166 5.87 5.66 -9.88
N ILE A 167 6.11 5.46 -8.58
CA ILE A 167 5.55 6.31 -7.51
C ILE A 167 6.45 7.50 -7.17
N VAL A 168 7.76 7.33 -7.30
CA VAL A 168 8.76 8.39 -7.15
C VAL A 168 10.02 8.00 -7.92
N ALA A 169 10.70 8.96 -8.50
CA ALA A 169 11.98 8.83 -9.19
C ALA A 169 12.97 9.88 -8.68
N SER A 170 14.24 9.77 -9.08
CA SER A 170 15.25 10.80 -8.77
C SER A 170 14.88 12.19 -9.31
N THR A 171 13.92 12.28 -10.23
CA THR A 171 13.41 13.52 -10.84
C THR A 171 12.13 14.07 -10.22
N GLY A 172 11.46 13.34 -9.31
CA GLY A 172 10.23 13.78 -8.66
C GLY A 172 9.20 12.67 -8.45
N LEU A 173 7.95 13.06 -8.21
CA LEU A 173 6.85 12.12 -7.97
C LEU A 173 6.36 11.46 -9.26
N GLY A 174 5.69 10.32 -9.09
CA GLY A 174 4.96 9.63 -10.15
C GLY A 174 3.90 10.51 -10.85
N ALA A 175 3.48 10.07 -12.03
CA ALA A 175 2.62 10.84 -12.93
C ALA A 175 1.20 11.12 -12.40
N PHE A 176 0.80 10.51 -11.28
CA PHE A 176 -0.56 10.57 -10.75
C PHE A 176 -0.62 11.16 -9.34
N PRO A 177 -1.46 12.17 -9.07
CA PRO A 177 -2.56 12.65 -9.93
C PRO A 177 -2.17 13.50 -11.15
N SER A 178 -1.00 14.11 -11.15
CA SER A 178 -0.51 14.85 -12.33
C SER A 178 1.00 14.72 -12.50
N PRO A 179 1.51 14.76 -13.74
CA PRO A 179 2.93 14.60 -14.00
C PRO A 179 3.73 15.87 -13.67
N GLY A 180 5.05 15.72 -13.56
CA GLY A 180 5.98 16.85 -13.38
C GLY A 180 6.00 17.46 -11.97
N ARG A 181 5.43 16.76 -10.99
CA ARG A 181 5.44 17.21 -9.59
C ARG A 181 6.78 16.93 -8.94
N SER A 182 7.35 17.94 -8.28
CA SER A 182 8.48 17.75 -7.38
C SER A 182 8.02 16.99 -6.13
N GLY A 183 8.93 16.23 -5.55
CA GLY A 183 8.74 15.58 -4.28
C GLY A 183 9.89 14.61 -4.05
N SER A 184 10.16 14.31 -2.79
CA SER A 184 11.22 13.40 -2.39
C SER A 184 10.77 12.65 -1.15
N SER A 185 11.48 11.58 -0.83
CA SER A 185 11.17 10.74 0.31
C SER A 185 11.07 11.50 1.64
N PRO A 186 10.12 11.16 2.54
CA PRO A 186 9.08 10.14 2.37
C PRO A 186 7.97 10.56 1.40
N VAL A 187 7.40 9.58 0.69
CA VAL A 187 6.21 9.78 -0.15
C VAL A 187 5.01 9.03 0.40
N TYR A 188 3.81 9.54 0.13
CA TYR A 188 2.56 9.06 0.71
C TYR A 188 1.66 8.50 -0.38
N VAL A 189 1.45 7.19 -0.38
CA VAL A 189 0.67 6.48 -1.41
C VAL A 189 -0.71 6.13 -0.87
N TYR A 190 -1.74 6.66 -1.51
CA TYR A 190 -3.15 6.41 -1.21
C TYR A 190 -3.73 5.41 -2.20
N PHE A 191 -4.69 4.61 -1.75
CA PHE A 191 -5.30 3.56 -2.54
C PHE A 191 -6.79 3.80 -2.77
N GLY A 192 -7.18 3.56 -4.02
CA GLY A 192 -8.57 3.42 -4.44
C GLY A 192 -8.79 2.04 -5.05
N ALA A 193 -10.03 1.64 -5.24
CA ALA A 193 -10.36 0.42 -5.98
C ALA A 193 -11.71 0.56 -6.68
N ASP A 194 -11.82 -0.06 -7.85
CA ASP A 194 -13.02 -0.09 -8.68
C ASP A 194 -13.77 -1.43 -8.49
N PHE A 195 -14.80 -1.41 -7.66
CA PHE A 195 -15.70 -2.53 -7.41
C PHE A 195 -16.87 -2.59 -8.41
N SER A 196 -16.82 -1.84 -9.52
CA SER A 196 -17.87 -1.93 -10.54
C SER A 196 -17.95 -3.32 -11.16
N GLY A 197 -19.17 -3.86 -11.23
CA GLY A 197 -19.44 -5.11 -11.93
C GLY A 197 -18.86 -6.38 -11.31
N VAL A 198 -18.35 -6.33 -10.07
CA VAL A 198 -17.83 -7.52 -9.39
C VAL A 198 -18.85 -8.11 -8.41
N SER A 199 -18.77 -9.42 -8.16
CA SER A 199 -19.64 -10.09 -7.21
C SER A 199 -19.26 -9.82 -5.74
N SER A 200 -20.22 -9.95 -4.83
CA SER A 200 -19.93 -9.88 -3.40
C SER A 200 -19.13 -11.09 -2.95
N GLN A 201 -17.87 -10.87 -2.58
CA GLN A 201 -16.94 -11.87 -2.02
C GLN A 201 -15.74 -11.15 -1.38
N SER A 202 -14.84 -11.92 -0.76
CA SER A 202 -13.55 -11.41 -0.31
C SER A 202 -12.59 -11.23 -1.48
N TYR A 203 -11.82 -10.14 -1.44
CA TYR A 203 -10.78 -9.82 -2.40
C TYR A 203 -9.47 -9.54 -1.68
N LEU A 204 -8.35 -10.02 -2.22
CA LEU A 204 -7.02 -9.88 -1.61
C LEU A 204 -5.93 -9.85 -2.68
N THR A 205 -4.79 -9.25 -2.34
CA THR A 205 -3.56 -9.28 -3.15
C THR A 205 -2.36 -8.94 -2.27
N GLN A 206 -1.16 -9.11 -2.82
CA GLN A 206 0.08 -8.57 -2.28
C GLN A 206 0.52 -7.37 -3.12
N ILE A 207 0.71 -6.23 -2.48
CA ILE A 207 1.32 -5.05 -3.10
C ILE A 207 2.84 -5.16 -2.90
N VAL A 208 3.58 -5.01 -3.99
CA VAL A 208 5.04 -4.98 -4.00
C VAL A 208 5.49 -3.54 -4.25
N ILE A 209 6.41 -3.07 -3.40
CA ILE A 209 7.09 -1.78 -3.55
C ILE A 209 8.59 -2.05 -3.59
N GLU A 210 9.29 -1.58 -4.62
CA GLU A 210 10.73 -1.81 -4.76
C GLU A 210 11.48 -0.64 -5.39
N VAL A 211 12.75 -0.52 -5.04
CA VAL A 211 13.69 0.45 -5.63
C VAL A 211 14.36 -0.16 -6.86
N TYR A 212 14.29 0.53 -7.99
CA TYR A 212 14.87 0.10 -9.26
C TYR A 212 15.75 1.20 -9.86
N ASN A 213 16.60 0.80 -10.81
CA ASN A 213 17.44 1.74 -11.57
C ASN A 213 16.75 2.04 -12.89
N LEU A 214 16.83 3.30 -13.31
CA LEU A 214 16.27 3.77 -14.59
C LEU A 214 17.22 3.50 -15.75
#